data_AF-A0A0G1XBQ9-F1
#
_entry.id   AF-A0A0G1XBQ9-F1
#
_cell.length_a   1.000
_cell.length_b   1.000
_cell.length_c   1.000
_cell.angle_alpha   90.00
_cell.angle_beta   90.00
_cell.angle_gamma   90.00
#
_symmetry.space_group_name_H-M   'P 1'
#
loop_
_entity.id
_entity.type
_entity.pdbx_description
1 polymer ?
#
loop_
_entity_poly.entity_id
_entity_poly.type
_entity_poly.pdbx_seq_one_letter_code
_entity_poly.pdbx_strand_id
1 'polypeptide(L)'
;MELLTAAKKVNRYPINPKAIAEELEGNAYAHCKDKQWWRPCDHQSMQDYYILKLKGAEDRAHPHDISEIIGVTPWDLDMERSCQKTGNGAYLWGHTK
;
A
#
# COMPACT_ATOMS: atom_id res chain seq x y z
N MET A 1 7.41 -6.61 -5.43
CA MET A 1 7.22 -7.54 -6.58
C MET A 1 6.02 -7.18 -7.46
N GLU A 2 4.99 -6.48 -6.97
CA GLU A 2 3.76 -6.16 -7.72
C GLU A 2 3.95 -5.51 -9.10
N LEU A 3 4.89 -4.57 -9.24
CA LEU A 3 5.17 -3.95 -10.54
C LEU A 3 5.56 -4.97 -11.62
N LEU A 4 6.38 -5.97 -11.25
CA LEU A 4 6.78 -7.04 -12.16
C LEU A 4 5.61 -7.99 -12.44
N THR A 5 4.76 -8.25 -11.45
CA THR A 5 3.53 -9.02 -11.62
C THR A 5 2.59 -8.34 -12.61
N ALA A 6 2.35 -7.03 -12.45
CA ALA A 6 1.55 -6.23 -13.37
C ALA A 6 2.14 -6.21 -14.79
N ALA A 7 3.46 -6.03 -14.92
CA ALA A 7 4.15 -6.11 -16.21
C ALA A 7 3.99 -7.47 -16.90
N LYS A 8 4.10 -8.56 -16.13
CA LYS A 8 3.87 -9.91 -16.64
C LYS A 8 2.42 -10.14 -17.06
N LYS A 9 1.45 -9.54 -16.39
CA LYS A 9 0.02 -9.64 -16.77
C LYS A 9 -0.28 -8.84 -18.03
N VAL A 10 0.22 -7.61 -18.13
CA VAL A 10 0.07 -6.75 -19.31
C VAL A 10 0.75 -7.38 -20.53
N ASN A 11 1.92 -8.04 -20.33
CA ASN A 11 2.61 -8.88 -21.31
C ASN A 11 2.76 -8.27 -22.72
N ARG A 12 3.10 -6.97 -22.80
CA ARG A 12 3.29 -6.25 -24.06
C ARG A 12 4.59 -5.47 -24.08
N TYR A 13 5.25 -5.43 -25.24
CA TYR A 13 6.43 -4.62 -25.52
C TYR A 13 6.16 -3.66 -26.70
N PRO A 14 6.56 -2.37 -26.63
CA PRO A 14 7.19 -1.72 -25.48
C PRO A 14 6.24 -1.64 -24.27
N ILE A 15 6.81 -1.57 -23.06
CA ILE A 15 6.02 -1.48 -21.82
C ILE A 15 5.21 -0.19 -21.84
N ASN A 16 3.89 -0.30 -21.74
CA ASN A 16 2.99 0.84 -21.63
C ASN A 16 2.75 1.16 -20.14
N PRO A 17 3.29 2.27 -19.61
CA PRO A 17 3.14 2.59 -18.19
C PRO A 17 1.69 2.81 -17.76
N LYS A 18 0.81 3.27 -18.66
CA LYS A 18 -0.62 3.44 -18.36
C LYS A 18 -1.31 2.11 -18.12
N ALA A 19 -1.06 1.12 -18.97
CA ALA A 19 -1.63 -0.22 -18.80
C ALA A 19 -1.13 -0.91 -17.52
N ILE A 20 0.09 -0.58 -17.08
CA ILE A 20 0.64 -1.08 -15.81
C ILE A 20 -0.03 -0.41 -14.62
N ALA A 21 -0.24 0.91 -14.68
CA ALA A 21 -0.95 1.65 -13.65
C ALA A 21 -2.38 1.12 -13.47
N GLU A 22 -3.10 0.91 -14.58
CA GLU A 22 -4.45 0.33 -14.59
C GLU A 22 -4.52 -1.08 -13.97
N GLU A 23 -3.45 -1.88 -14.06
CA GLU A 23 -3.37 -3.20 -13.43
C GLU A 23 -3.04 -3.14 -11.93
N LEU A 24 -2.36 -2.08 -11.48
CA LEU A 24 -1.99 -1.89 -10.07
C LEU A 24 -3.12 -1.21 -9.28
N GLU A 25 -3.78 -0.22 -9.87
CA GLU A 25 -4.85 0.56 -9.24
C GLU A 25 -6.01 -0.34 -8.81
N GLY A 26 -6.41 -0.23 -7.54
CA GLY A 26 -7.50 -1.03 -6.99
C GLY A 26 -7.09 -2.45 -6.57
N ASN A 27 -5.87 -2.89 -6.91
CA ASN A 27 -5.40 -4.24 -6.58
C ASN A 27 -4.92 -4.35 -5.12
N ALA A 28 -5.34 -5.41 -4.44
CA ALA A 28 -4.85 -5.76 -3.12
C ALA A 28 -3.67 -6.74 -3.25
N TYR A 29 -2.68 -6.60 -2.36
CA TYR A 29 -1.47 -7.42 -2.37
C TYR A 29 -0.92 -7.62 -0.95
N ALA A 30 0.06 -8.51 -0.80
CA ALA A 30 0.81 -8.71 0.45
C ALA A 30 2.31 -8.76 0.13
N HIS A 31 3.15 -8.20 1.00
CA HIS A 31 4.60 -8.17 0.78
C HIS A 31 5.37 -8.22 2.11
N CYS A 32 6.08 -7.13 2.49
CA CYS A 32 6.82 -7.06 3.75
C CYS A 32 5.91 -6.88 4.98
N LYS A 33 4.70 -6.37 4.74
CA LYS A 33 3.60 -6.32 5.68
C LYS A 33 2.48 -7.21 5.16
N ASP A 34 1.42 -7.29 5.96
CA ASP A 34 0.16 -7.92 5.61
C ASP A 34 -0.54 -7.22 4.41
N LYS A 35 -1.85 -7.38 4.33
CA LYS A 35 -2.69 -6.91 3.23
C LYS A 35 -2.51 -5.40 3.03
N GLN A 36 -2.23 -5.03 1.78
CA GLN A 36 -2.05 -3.67 1.29
C GLN A 36 -2.93 -3.48 0.04
N TRP A 37 -3.19 -2.22 -0.31
CA TRP A 37 -4.05 -1.88 -1.43
C TRP A 37 -3.61 -0.58 -2.11
N TRP A 38 -3.58 -0.55 -3.44
CA TRP A 38 -3.31 0.69 -4.18
C TRP A 38 -4.60 1.47 -4.42
N ARG A 39 -4.75 2.63 -3.76
CA ARG A 39 -5.90 3.50 -3.97
C ARG A 39 -5.87 4.13 -5.37
N PRO A 40 -6.90 3.93 -6.22
CA PRO A 40 -6.86 4.36 -7.62
C PRO A 40 -6.72 5.87 -7.84
N CYS A 41 -7.34 6.70 -7.01
CA CYS A 41 -7.43 8.14 -7.29
C CYS A 41 -6.15 8.94 -7.01
N ASP A 42 -5.20 8.38 -6.25
CA ASP A 42 -3.96 9.07 -5.88
C ASP A 42 -2.75 8.16 -5.78
N HIS A 43 -2.94 6.89 -6.11
CA HIS A 43 -1.92 5.85 -6.20
C HIS A 43 -1.21 5.62 -4.85
N GLN A 44 -1.88 5.95 -3.74
CA GLN A 44 -1.36 5.68 -2.40
C GLN A 44 -1.49 4.19 -2.09
N SER A 45 -0.40 3.57 -1.63
CA SER A 45 -0.46 2.24 -1.02
C SER A 45 -0.99 2.36 0.41
N MET A 46 -2.22 1.92 0.59
CA MET A 46 -2.90 1.79 1.87
C MET A 46 -2.41 0.53 2.57
N GLN A 47 -1.99 0.68 3.82
CA GLN A 47 -1.34 -0.37 4.61
C GLN A 47 -1.52 -0.07 6.10
N ASP A 48 -1.45 -1.11 6.93
CA ASP A 48 -1.48 -0.91 8.37
C ASP A 48 -0.25 -0.13 8.85
N TYR A 49 -0.48 0.72 9.83
CA TYR A 49 0.57 1.45 10.54
C TYR A 49 0.74 0.86 11.95
N TYR A 50 1.97 0.47 12.26
CA TYR A 50 2.31 -0.09 13.57
C TYR A 50 2.84 1.01 14.49
N ILE A 51 2.33 1.04 15.71
CA ILE A 51 2.85 1.88 16.78
C ILE A 51 3.90 1.07 17.52
N LEU A 52 5.15 1.53 17.48
CA LEU A 52 6.29 0.82 18.03
C LEU A 52 6.76 1.48 19.33
N LYS A 53 7.16 0.66 20.29
CA LYS A 53 7.90 1.09 21.48
C LYS A 53 9.29 0.49 21.43
N LEU A 54 10.31 1.31 21.65
CA LEU A 54 11.70 0.84 21.71
C LEU A 54 11.94 0.02 22.97
N LYS A 55 12.67 -1.09 22.81
CA LYS A 55 13.05 -1.98 23.91
C LYS A 55 14.32 -1.48 24.61
N GLY A 56 14.35 -1.61 25.93
CA GLY A 56 15.57 -1.49 26.74
C GLY A 56 16.61 -2.52 26.30
N ALA A 57 17.88 -2.33 26.65
CA ALA A 57 18.95 -3.25 26.24
C ALA A 57 18.78 -4.64 26.87
N GLU A 58 18.30 -4.66 28.10
CA GLU A 58 17.97 -5.82 28.93
C GLU A 58 16.81 -6.66 28.35
N ASP A 59 15.92 -6.04 27.58
CA ASP A 59 14.74 -6.70 27.01
C ASP A 59 15.00 -7.32 25.63
N ARG A 60 16.17 -7.07 25.01
CA ARG A 60 16.47 -7.53 23.64
C ARG A 60 17.01 -8.94 23.65
N ALA A 61 16.40 -9.82 22.86
CA ALA A 61 16.89 -11.19 22.67
C ALA A 61 18.11 -11.25 21.73
N HIS A 62 18.23 -10.31 20.79
CA HIS A 62 19.31 -10.27 19.79
C HIS A 62 19.45 -8.86 19.18
N PRO A 63 20.51 -8.57 18.39
CA PRO A 63 20.79 -7.20 17.91
C PRO A 63 19.67 -6.50 17.13
N HIS A 64 18.82 -7.24 16.43
CA HIS A 64 17.69 -6.68 15.66
C HIS A 64 16.36 -6.60 16.44
N ASP A 65 16.30 -7.09 17.68
CA ASP A 65 15.08 -7.08 18.51
C ASP A 65 15.00 -5.75 19.29
N ILE A 66 14.76 -4.66 18.55
CA ILE A 66 14.89 -3.30 19.06
C ILE A 66 13.56 -2.65 19.45
N SER A 67 12.42 -3.24 19.06
CA SER A 67 11.10 -2.66 19.30
C SER A 67 10.02 -3.72 19.45
N GLU A 68 8.98 -3.40 20.20
CA GLU A 68 7.74 -4.15 20.30
C GLU A 68 6.58 -3.38 19.63
N ILE A 69 5.61 -4.11 19.07
CA ILE A 69 4.37 -3.52 18.56
C ILE A 69 3.41 -3.33 19.73
N ILE A 70 3.05 -2.09 20.01
CA ILE A 70 2.11 -1.73 21.09
C ILE A 70 0.72 -1.33 20.56
N GLY A 71 0.58 -1.22 19.24
CA GLY A 71 -0.70 -0.90 18.61
C GLY A 71 -0.63 -1.03 17.10
N VAL A 72 -1.80 -1.15 16.48
CA VAL A 72 -1.99 -1.20 15.04
C VAL A 72 -3.11 -0.23 14.68
N THR A 73 -2.83 0.69 13.77
CA THR A 73 -3.84 1.48 13.09
C THR A 73 -4.09 0.82 11.73
N PRO A 74 -5.25 0.16 11.53
CA PRO A 74 -5.53 -0.51 10.28
C PRO A 74 -5.70 0.52 9.15
N TRP A 75 -5.47 0.10 7.91
CA TRP A 75 -5.92 0.90 6.76
C TRP A 75 -7.45 0.83 6.65
N ASP A 76 -8.13 1.69 7.40
CA ASP A 76 -9.59 1.82 7.37
C ASP A 76 -10.00 2.92 6.38
N LEU A 77 -10.72 2.54 5.32
CA LEU A 77 -11.19 3.48 4.30
C LEU A 77 -12.10 4.58 4.87
N ASP A 78 -12.78 4.32 5.99
CA ASP A 78 -13.66 5.29 6.65
C ASP A 78 -12.87 6.32 7.46
N MET A 79 -11.70 5.94 7.99
CA MET A 79 -10.78 6.86 8.66
C MET A 79 -9.96 7.68 7.66
N GLU A 80 -9.63 7.06 6.53
CA GLU A 80 -8.75 7.65 5.54
C GLU A 80 -9.46 8.73 4.73
N ARG A 81 -8.69 9.75 4.32
CA ARG A 81 -9.27 10.83 3.51
C ARG A 81 -9.78 10.26 2.19
N SER A 82 -11.07 10.40 1.92
CA SER A 82 -11.63 10.11 0.60
C SER A 82 -10.88 10.86 -0.52
N CYS A 83 -10.93 10.33 -1.75
CA CYS A 83 -10.37 10.98 -2.93
C CYS A 83 -10.83 12.44 -3.10
N GLN A 84 -12.09 12.76 -2.76
CA GLN A 84 -12.57 14.13 -2.80
C GLN A 84 -11.86 15.02 -1.78
N LYS A 85 -11.70 14.54 -0.55
CA LYS A 85 -11.00 15.25 0.54
C LYS A 85 -9.49 15.42 0.27
N THR A 86 -8.90 14.60 -0.59
CA THR A 86 -7.50 14.77 -1.03
C THR A 86 -7.35 15.67 -2.26
N GLY A 87 -8.44 16.22 -2.80
CA GLY A 87 -8.41 17.04 -4.02
C GLY A 87 -8.42 16.22 -5.33
N ASN A 88 -8.57 14.89 -5.24
CA ASN A 88 -8.56 13.97 -6.36
C ASN A 88 -9.95 13.54 -6.82
N GLY A 89 -11.01 14.24 -6.37
CA GLY A 89 -12.40 13.90 -6.70
C GLY A 89 -12.73 13.96 -8.21
N ALA A 90 -11.96 14.73 -8.99
CA ALA A 90 -12.09 14.80 -10.45
C ALA A 90 -11.17 13.81 -11.20
N TYR A 91 -10.19 13.22 -10.51
CA TYR A 91 -9.26 12.23 -11.05
C TYR A 91 -9.74 10.84 -10.66
N LEU A 92 -10.93 10.48 -11.13
CA LEU A 92 -11.47 9.12 -11.10
C LEU A 92 -10.99 8.31 -12.33
N TRP A 93 -9.81 8.61 -12.86
CA TRP A 93 -9.19 7.75 -13.87
C TRP A 93 -9.11 6.34 -13.27
N GLY A 94 -9.71 5.35 -13.94
CA GLY A 94 -9.74 3.95 -13.50
C GLY A 94 -11.00 3.47 -12.77
N HIS A 95 -12.00 4.32 -12.47
CA HIS A 95 -13.24 3.88 -11.79
C HIS A 95 -14.40 3.44 -12.70
N THR A 96 -14.24 3.47 -14.01
CA THR A 96 -15.23 2.89 -14.93
C THR A 96 -14.84 1.47 -15.31
N LYS A 97 -15.52 0.49 -14.72
CA LYS A 97 -16.07 -0.59 -15.55
C LYS A 97 -17.48 -0.19 -15.96
#